data_AF-A0A6J7K2R6-F1
#
_entry.id   AF-A0A6J7K2R6-F1
#
_cell.length_a   1.000
_cell.length_b   1.000
_cell.length_c   1.000
_cell.angle_alpha   90.00
_cell.angle_beta   90.00
_cell.angle_gamma   90.00
#
_symmetry.space_group_name_H-M   'P 1'
#
loop_
_entity.id
_entity.type
_entity.pdbx_description
1 polymer ?
#
loop_
_entity_poly.entity_id
_entity_poly.type
_entity_poly.pdbx_seq_one_letter_code
_entity_poly.pdbx_strand_id
1 'polypeptide(L)' 'MTNSAELRIPEGKHFCMYAIASILPLLPAKQRKMASDDWLEQDSLVACPDPEEKLIMKIDRIRSVKLNSQDLT' A
#
# COMPACT_ATOMS: atom_id res chain seq x y z
N MET A 1 -23.44 1.57 -8.16
CA MET A 1 -22.54 2.71 -7.93
C MET A 1 -21.30 2.48 -8.76
N THR A 2 -21.19 3.11 -9.92
CA THR A 2 -20.02 3.02 -10.80
C THR A 2 -19.23 4.30 -10.60
N ASN A 3 -17.91 4.19 -10.38
CA ASN A 3 -16.93 5.28 -10.18
C ASN A 3 -16.61 5.61 -8.70
N SER A 4 -16.31 4.58 -7.90
CA SER A 4 -15.71 4.72 -6.56
C SER A 4 -14.37 5.47 -6.68
N ALA A 5 -14.41 6.81 -6.57
CA ALA A 5 -13.25 7.71 -6.52
C ALA A 5 -12.14 7.38 -7.55
N GLU A 6 -12.41 7.68 -8.83
CA GLU A 6 -11.59 7.28 -9.97
C GLU A 6 -10.21 7.98 -9.97
N LEU A 7 -9.13 7.25 -9.61
CA LEU A 7 -7.76 7.69 -9.85
C LEU A 7 -7.23 7.03 -11.12
N ARG A 8 -6.69 7.83 -12.05
CA ARG A 8 -6.14 7.34 -13.32
C ARG A 8 -4.63 7.28 -13.32
N ILE A 9 -4.09 6.19 -12.80
CA ILE A 9 -2.64 5.93 -12.80
C ILE A 9 -2.38 4.46 -13.16
N PRO A 10 -1.61 4.17 -14.22
CA PRO A 10 -1.11 5.09 -15.26
C PRO A 10 -2.23 5.60 -16.17
N GLU A 11 -1.91 6.53 -17.07
CA GLU A 11 -2.87 7.11 -18.03
C GLU A 11 -3.64 6.02 -18.79
N GLY A 12 -4.95 6.23 -18.93
CA GLY A 12 -5.87 5.25 -19.55
C GLY A 12 -6.23 4.04 -18.67
N LYS A 13 -5.69 3.92 -17.46
CA LYS A 13 -6.07 2.89 -16.49
C LYS A 13 -6.75 3.50 -15.28
N HIS A 14 -7.60 2.72 -14.63
CA HIS A 14 -8.26 3.07 -13.37
C HIS A 14 -7.64 2.27 -12.23
N PHE A 15 -7.43 2.94 -11.11
CA PHE A 15 -7.13 2.30 -9.83
C PHE A 15 -7.99 2.91 -8.72
N CYS A 16 -8.49 2.05 -7.83
CA CYS A 16 -9.37 2.48 -6.76
C CYS A 16 -8.66 3.38 -5.75
N MET A 17 -9.23 4.55 -5.48
CA MET A 17 -8.72 5.44 -4.44
C MET A 17 -8.85 4.84 -3.03
N TYR A 18 -9.92 4.09 -2.74
CA TYR A 18 -10.09 3.47 -1.42
C TYR A 18 -9.05 2.39 -1.14
N ALA A 19 -8.63 1.66 -2.16
CA ALA A 19 -7.51 0.73 -2.06
C ALA A 19 -6.20 1.47 -1.77
N ILE A 20 -5.93 2.59 -2.45
CA ILE A 20 -4.75 3.42 -2.15
C ILE A 20 -4.81 3.95 -0.71
N ALA A 21 -5.97 4.45 -0.28
CA ALA A 21 -6.16 4.96 1.06
C ALA A 21 -5.95 3.88 2.14
N SER A 22 -6.31 2.61 1.87
CA SER A 22 -6.10 1.53 2.83
C SER A 22 -4.64 1.09 2.95
N ILE A 23 -3.86 1.16 1.86
CA ILE A 23 -2.46 0.69 1.86
C ILE A 23 -1.46 1.76 2.34
N LEU A 24 -1.69 3.04 2.03
CA LEU A 24 -0.73 4.12 2.29
C LEU A 24 -0.24 4.20 3.75
N PRO A 25 -1.10 4.09 4.77
CA PRO A 25 -0.66 4.15 6.18
C PRO A 25 0.25 3.00 6.59
N LEU A 26 0.18 1.86 5.90
CA LEU A 26 0.93 0.64 6.23
C LEU A 26 2.34 0.64 5.64
N LEU A 27 2.56 1.36 4.53
CA LEU A 27 3.85 1.37 3.83
C LEU A 27 5.02 1.84 4.73
N PRO A 28 4.92 2.93 5.52
CA PRO A 28 6.03 3.34 6.40
C PRO A 28 6.35 2.31 7.49
N ALA A 29 5.33 1.61 7.99
CA ALA A 29 5.54 0.55 8.97
C ALA A 29 6.22 -0.67 8.32
N LYS A 30 5.74 -1.10 7.15
CA LYS A 30 6.34 -2.18 6.35
C LYS A 30 7.73 -1.87 5.80
N GLN A 31 8.13 -0.60 5.71
CA GLN A 31 9.50 -0.22 5.36
C GLN A 31 10.49 -0.48 6.51
N ARG A 32 10.05 -0.49 7.77
CA ARG A 32 10.91 -0.80 8.92
C ARG A 32 11.06 -2.30 9.06
N LYS A 33 12.25 -2.78 9.41
CA LYS A 33 12.44 -4.19 9.79
C LYS A 33 11.90 -4.37 11.20
N MET A 34 10.86 -5.18 11.37
CA MET A 34 10.27 -5.48 12.68
C MET A 34 10.74 -6.86 13.17
N ALA A 35 10.28 -7.27 14.35
CA ALA A 35 10.56 -8.60 14.87
C ALA A 35 9.85 -9.67 14.03
N SER A 36 10.40 -10.90 13.98
CA SER A 36 9.87 -11.97 13.13
C SER A 36 8.49 -12.49 13.57
N ASP A 37 8.11 -12.23 14.81
CA ASP A 37 6.82 -12.57 15.43
C ASP A 37 5.82 -11.42 15.42
N ASP A 38 6.18 -10.26 14.86
CA ASP A 38 5.25 -9.14 14.69
C ASP A 38 4.23 -9.49 13.59
N TRP A 39 2.94 -9.37 13.89
CA TRP A 39 1.85 -9.62 12.95
C TRP A 39 1.99 -8.76 11.68
N LEU A 40 2.47 -7.52 11.82
CA LEU A 40 2.66 -6.61 10.71
C LEU A 40 3.94 -6.94 9.94
N GLU A 41 4.88 -7.73 10.45
CA GLU A 41 5.97 -8.26 9.62
C GLU A 41 5.45 -9.44 8.79
N GLN A 42 4.67 -10.33 9.41
CA GLN A 42 4.15 -11.56 8.80
C GLN A 42 3.07 -11.32 7.74
N ASP A 43 2.07 -10.48 8.03
CA ASP A 43 0.95 -10.25 7.12
C ASP A 43 1.31 -9.25 6.03
N SER A 44 1.07 -9.59 4.77
CA SER A 44 1.41 -8.74 3.62
C SER A 44 0.21 -8.34 2.77
N LEU A 45 -1.00 -8.77 3.13
CA LEU A 45 -2.19 -8.57 2.33
C LEU A 45 -3.04 -7.44 2.90
N VAL A 46 -3.55 -6.59 2.01
CA VAL A 46 -4.38 -5.44 2.37
C VAL A 46 -5.61 -5.45 1.47
N ALA A 47 -6.78 -5.52 2.08
CA ALA A 47 -8.04 -5.47 1.36
C ALA A 47 -8.46 -4.01 1.08
N CYS A 48 -9.04 -3.78 -0.09
CA CYS A 48 -9.86 -2.60 -0.33
C CYS A 48 -11.12 -2.69 0.55
N PRO A 49 -11.53 -1.60 1.22
CA PRO A 49 -12.75 -1.61 2.04
C PRO A 49 -14.04 -1.60 1.20
N ASP A 50 -13.96 -1.36 -0.11
CA ASP A 50 -15.12 -1.39 -1.01
C ASP A 50 -15.57 -2.84 -1.26
N PRO A 51 -16.78 -3.23 -0.82
CA PRO A 51 -17.26 -4.61 -0.92
C PRO A 51 -17.51 -5.08 -2.36
N GLU A 52 -17.71 -4.16 -3.30
CA GLU A 52 -17.95 -4.48 -4.71
C GLU A 52 -16.64 -4.76 -5.46
N GLU A 53 -15.57 -4.07 -5.09
CA GLU A 53 -14.29 -4.21 -5.80
C GLU A 53 -13.54 -5.50 -5.46
N LYS A 54 -13.64 -5.97 -4.21
CA LYS A 54 -12.97 -7.19 -3.73
C LYS A 54 -11.46 -7.23 -4.05
N LEU A 55 -10.85 -6.05 -4.16
CA LEU A 55 -9.44 -5.90 -4.48
C LEU A 55 -8.59 -6.25 -3.26
N ILE A 56 -7.62 -7.15 -3.45
CA ILE A 56 -6.58 -7.46 -2.47
C ILE A 56 -5.23 -7.03 -3.04
N MET A 57 -4.49 -6.23 -2.29
CA MET A 57 -3.14 -5.80 -2.61
C MET A 57 -2.14 -6.55 -1.75
N LYS A 58 -0.93 -6.77 -2.28
CA LYS A 58 0.18 -7.38 -1.55
C LYS A 58 1.34 -6.40 -1.42
N ILE A 59 1.86 -6.23 -0.22
CA ILE A 59 3.07 -5.44 0.05
C ILE A 59 4.27 -6.39 0.07
N ASP A 60 5.13 -6.28 -0.94
CA ASP A 60 6.40 -7.00 -0.99
C ASP A 60 7.58 -6.05 -0.77
N ARG A 61 8.42 -6.37 0.23
CA ARG A 61 9.69 -5.68 0.44
C ARG A 61 10.71 -6.18 -0.58
N ILE A 62 10.92 -5.42 -1.64
CA ILE A 62 11.84 -5.79 -2.73
C ILE A 62 13.32 -5.53 -2.41
N ARG A 63 13.63 -4.55 -1.55
CA ARG A 63 14.99 -4.19 -1.14
C ARG A 63 14.98 -3.40 0.16
N SER A 64 16.14 -3.32 0.81
CA SER A 64 16.40 -2.38 1.90
C SER A 64 17.23 -1.21 1.38
N VAL A 65 16.88 0.00 1.78
CA VAL A 65 17.62 1.22 1.47
C VAL A 65 17.92 1.98 2.76
N LYS A 66 19.04 2.70 2.78
CA LYS A 66 19.29 3.71 3.81
C LYS A 66 18.68 5.02 3.32
N LEU A 67 17.75 5.57 4.09
CA LEU A 67 17.21 6.91 3.84
C LEU A 67 18.10 7.90 4.59
N ASN A 68 18.63 8.90 3.88
CA ASN A 68 19.32 10.02 4.49
C ASN A 68 18.41 11.24 4.43
N SER A 69 18.10 11.83 5.58
CA SER A 69 17.23 13.01 5.65
C SER A 69 17.82 14.22 4.92
N GLN A 70 19.14 14.28 4.74
CA GLN A 70 19.81 15.33 3.98
C GLN A 70 19.48 15.28 2.48
N ASP A 71 19.08 14.12 1.95
CA ASP A 71 18.74 13.95 0.53
C ASP A 71 17.31 14.45 0.19
N LEU A 72 16.54 14.90 1.20
CA LEU A 72 15.14 15.32 1.06
C LEU A 72 14.96 16.84 0.91
N THR A 73 16.06 17.60 0.86
CA THR A 73 16.15 19.06 0.74
C THR A 73 17.22 19.43 -0.27
#